data_AF-A0A523U3Q7-F1
#
_entry.id   AF-A0A523U3Q7-F1
#
_cell.length_a   1.000
_cell.length_b   1.000
_cell.length_c   1.000
_cell.angle_alpha   90.00
_cell.angle_beta   90.00
_cell.angle_gamma   90.00
#
_symmetry.space_group_name_H-M   'P 1'
#
loop_
_entity.id
_entity.type
_entity.pdbx_description
1 polymer ?
#
loop_
_entity_poly.entity_id
_entity_poly.type
_entity_poly.pdbx_seq_one_letter_code
_entity_poly.pdbx_strand_id
1 'polypeptide(L)'
;MGTHVKCPICHKPLTKNAASKKLNPFYPFCCEPCKLIDLGKWLDGEYGISDSLLPDESLNAPEENAIKGEEEPRIRTDAERNKRKRNTTS
;
A
#
# COMPACT_ATOMS: atom_id res chain seq x y z
N MET A 1 -8.34 28.92 -10.07
CA MET A 1 -9.62 28.34 -10.54
C MET A 1 -10.22 27.58 -9.37
N GLY A 2 -11.43 27.94 -8.91
CA GLY A 2 -12.08 27.26 -7.79
C GLY A 2 -12.83 26.01 -8.28
N THR A 3 -12.64 24.87 -7.63
CA THR A 3 -13.37 23.65 -7.95
C THR A 3 -14.81 23.78 -7.45
N HIS A 4 -15.79 23.76 -8.36
CA HIS A 4 -17.20 23.69 -7.99
C HIS A 4 -17.52 22.28 -7.48
N VAL A 5 -17.61 22.14 -6.16
CA VAL A 5 -17.96 20.86 -5.51
C VAL A 5 -19.48 20.65 -5.59
N LYS A 6 -19.90 19.45 -6.00
CA LYS A 6 -21.30 19.02 -6.05
C LYS A 6 -21.56 17.98 -4.96
N CYS A 7 -22.79 17.93 -4.46
CA CYS A 7 -23.21 16.84 -3.57
C CYS A 7 -23.20 15.50 -4.34
N PRO A 8 -22.57 14.43 -3.84
CA PRO A 8 -22.48 13.16 -4.56
C PRO A 8 -23.80 12.40 -4.68
N ILE A 9 -24.83 12.80 -3.91
CA ILE A 9 -26.12 12.08 -3.86
C ILE A 9 -27.19 12.72 -4.72
N CYS A 10 -27.32 14.05 -4.67
CA CYS A 10 -28.36 14.77 -5.43
C CYS A 10 -27.79 15.68 -6.51
N HIS A 11 -26.46 15.74 -6.65
CA HIS A 11 -25.72 16.52 -7.65
C HIS A 11 -25.93 18.04 -7.60
N LYS A 12 -26.64 18.56 -6.58
CA LYS A 12 -26.78 19.99 -6.36
C LYS A 12 -25.41 20.63 -6.08
N PRO A 13 -25.12 21.80 -6.68
CA PRO A 13 -23.88 22.52 -6.40
C PRO A 13 -23.84 22.92 -4.92
N LEU A 14 -22.71 22.69 -4.26
CA LEU A 14 -22.51 23.20 -2.91
C LEU A 14 -22.32 24.72 -3.01
N THR A 15 -23.08 25.47 -2.22
CA THR A 15 -22.85 26.90 -2.03
C THR A 15 -21.48 27.12 -1.35
N LYS A 16 -20.95 28.35 -1.38
CA LYS A 16 -19.64 28.67 -0.76
C LYS A 16 -19.55 28.20 0.70
N ASN A 17 -20.64 28.32 1.45
CA ASN A 17 -20.71 27.91 2.85
C ASN A 17 -20.80 26.38 2.98
N ALA A 18 -21.49 25.70 2.05
CA ALA A 18 -21.64 24.26 2.08
C ALA A 18 -20.38 23.50 1.61
N ALA A 19 -19.48 24.17 0.88
CA ALA A 19 -18.27 23.59 0.30
C ALA A 19 -17.08 23.45 1.27
N SER A 20 -17.29 23.67 2.57
CA SER A 20 -16.25 23.50 3.60
C SER A 20 -16.78 22.75 4.82
N LYS A 21 -16.00 21.79 5.31
CA LYS A 21 -16.31 21.01 6.52
C LYS A 21 -16.46 21.88 7.78
N LYS A 22 -15.81 23.06 7.82
CA LYS A 22 -15.92 23.99 8.95
C LYS A 22 -17.30 24.66 9.04
N LEU A 23 -17.94 24.87 7.89
CA LEU A 23 -19.21 25.59 7.77
C LEU A 23 -20.41 24.66 7.58
N ASN A 24 -20.17 23.45 7.05
CA ASN A 24 -21.19 22.44 6.83
C ASN A 24 -20.80 21.12 7.51
N PRO A 25 -21.50 20.70 8.57
CA PRO A 25 -21.23 19.46 9.28
C PRO A 25 -21.52 18.21 8.44
N PHE A 26 -22.32 18.37 7.37
CA PHE A 26 -22.67 17.30 6.44
C PHE A 26 -21.74 17.26 5.22
N TYR A 27 -20.70 18.10 5.12
CA TYR A 27 -19.76 18.05 4.00
C TYR A 27 -19.20 16.62 3.83
N PRO A 28 -19.18 16.04 2.61
CA PRO A 28 -19.37 16.65 1.29
C PRO A 28 -20.83 16.69 0.75
N PHE A 29 -21.82 16.39 1.59
CA PHE A 29 -23.24 16.40 1.22
C PHE A 29 -23.87 17.78 1.41
N CYS A 30 -24.96 18.07 0.69
CA CYS A 30 -25.68 19.34 0.83
C CYS A 30 -26.52 19.43 2.10
N CYS A 31 -26.88 18.29 2.71
CA CYS A 31 -27.73 18.19 3.89
C CYS A 31 -27.69 16.78 4.50
N GLU A 32 -28.27 16.62 5.69
CA GLU A 32 -28.38 15.36 6.41
C GLU A 32 -29.07 14.23 5.63
N PRO A 33 -30.23 14.44 4.96
CA PRO A 33 -30.86 13.37 4.18
C PRO A 33 -29.93 12.74 3.14
N CYS A 34 -29.12 13.55 2.44
CA CYS A 34 -28.16 13.04 1.47
C CYS A 34 -27.08 12.19 2.14
N LYS A 35 -26.57 12.59 3.32
CA LYS A 35 -25.63 11.79 4.10
C LYS A 35 -26.23 10.43 4.48
N LEU A 36 -27.49 10.40 4.91
CA LEU A 36 -28.16 9.16 5.32
C LEU A 36 -28.42 8.23 4.13
N ILE A 37 -28.80 8.77 2.97
CA ILE A 37 -28.96 7.99 1.74
C ILE A 37 -27.63 7.35 1.32
N ASP A 38 -26.54 8.11 1.37
CA ASP A 38 -25.21 7.57 1.07
C ASP A 38 -24.89 6.39 2.00
N LEU A 39 -25.09 6.58 3.31
CA LEU A 39 -24.89 5.52 4.30
C LEU A 39 -25.77 4.28 4.01
N GLY A 40 -27.02 4.47 3.59
CA GLY A 40 -27.90 3.38 3.15
C GLY A 40 -27.27 2.57 2.01
N LYS A 41 -26.80 3.24 0.95
CA LYS A 41 -26.12 2.60 -0.18
C LYS A 41 -24.88 1.79 0.23
N TRP A 42 -24.13 2.26 1.22
CA TRP A 42 -23.02 1.50 1.80
C TRP A 42 -23.49 0.23 2.51
N LEU A 43 -24.53 0.34 3.33
CA LEU A 43 -25.09 -0.81 4.06
C LEU A 43 -25.72 -1.83 3.12
N ASP A 44 -26.33 -1.37 2.03
CA ASP A 44 -26.93 -2.20 0.99
C ASP A 44 -25.88 -2.83 0.04
N GLY A 45 -24.59 -2.47 0.19
CA GLY A 45 -23.51 -3.00 -0.63
C GLY A 45 -23.52 -2.50 -2.08
N GLU A 46 -24.16 -1.37 -2.36
CA GLU A 46 -24.19 -0.78 -3.72
C GLU A 46 -22.82 -0.29 -4.18
N TYR A 47 -21.91 -0.01 -3.25
CA TYR A 47 -20.54 0.38 -3.55
C TYR A 47 -19.64 -0.86 -3.59
N GLY A 48 -19.53 -1.48 -4.77
CA GLY A 48 -18.63 -2.61 -5.03
C GLY A 48 -17.41 -2.19 -5.89
N ILE A 49 -16.24 -2.75 -5.59
CA ILE A 49 -15.08 -2.70 -6.47
C ILE A 49 -15.11 -3.95 -7.33
N SER A 50 -15.36 -3.79 -8.64
CA SER A 50 -15.22 -4.89 -9.58
C SER A 50 -13.74 -5.03 -9.93
N ASP A 51 -13.06 -6.01 -9.35
CA ASP A 51 -11.76 -6.41 -9.87
C ASP A 51 -11.99 -7.21 -11.15
N SER A 52 -11.42 -6.76 -12.26
CA SER A 52 -11.34 -7.65 -13.42
C SER A 52 -10.40 -8.76 -12.99
N LEU A 53 -10.86 -10.02 -12.98
CA LEU A 53 -10.07 -11.21 -12.63
C LEU A 53 -8.95 -11.47 -13.65
N LEU A 54 -8.17 -10.45 -13.99
CA LEU A 54 -6.93 -10.60 -14.70
C LEU A 54 -6.00 -11.36 -13.75
N PRO A 55 -5.38 -12.45 -14.19
CA PRO A 55 -4.38 -13.15 -13.39
C PRO A 55 -3.36 -12.13 -12.90
N ASP A 56 -3.21 -12.02 -11.58
CA ASP A 56 -2.15 -11.20 -10.98
C ASP A 56 -0.82 -11.91 -11.26
N GLU A 57 -0.15 -11.51 -12.35
CA GLU A 57 1.18 -11.98 -12.76
C GLU A 57 2.28 -11.64 -11.72
N SER A 58 1.93 -11.01 -10.58
CA SER A 58 2.87 -10.71 -9.50
C SER A 58 2.94 -11.81 -8.43
N LEU A 59 1.99 -12.76 -8.41
CA LEU A 59 1.98 -13.88 -7.45
C LEU A 59 2.74 -15.13 -7.91
N ASN A 60 3.26 -15.17 -9.14
CA ASN A 60 4.06 -16.30 -9.62
C ASN A 60 5.53 -16.13 -9.22
N ALA A 61 5.84 -16.30 -7.93
CA ALA A 61 7.21 -16.56 -7.50
C ALA A 61 7.59 -17.99 -7.94
N PRO A 62 8.60 -18.19 -8.80
CA PRO A 62 8.98 -19.54 -9.22
C PRO A 62 9.53 -20.32 -8.03
N GLU A 63 8.83 -21.41 -7.71
CA GLU A 63 9.19 -22.41 -6.72
C GLU A 63 10.49 -23.13 -7.13
N GLU A 64 11.51 -22.98 -6.28
CA GLU A 64 12.66 -23.87 -6.04
C GLU A 64 13.00 -24.92 -7.11
N ASN A 65 14.16 -24.79 -7.76
CA ASN A 65 15.03 -25.91 -8.14
C ASN A 65 16.34 -25.41 -8.80
N ALA A 66 17.48 -25.50 -8.08
CA ALA A 66 18.79 -25.94 -8.60
C ALA A 66 19.98 -25.42 -7.75
N ILE A 67 20.46 -26.22 -6.79
CA ILE A 67 21.91 -26.35 -6.57
C ILE A 67 22.23 -27.83 -6.28
N LYS A 68 22.63 -28.57 -7.33
CA LYS A 68 23.49 -29.75 -7.21
C LYS A 68 24.89 -29.32 -7.64
N GLY A 69 25.91 -29.60 -6.83
CA GLY A 69 27.30 -29.42 -7.23
C GLY A 69 28.16 -28.81 -6.12
N GLU A 70 28.72 -29.69 -5.31
CA GLU A 70 29.99 -29.58 -4.58
C GLU A 70 31.02 -28.52 -5.04
N GLU A 71 31.42 -27.62 -4.14
CA GLU A 71 32.84 -27.36 -3.84
C GLU A 71 32.96 -26.88 -2.38
N GLU A 72 33.64 -27.68 -1.56
CA GLU A 72 33.89 -27.43 -0.14
C GLU A 72 34.81 -26.21 0.04
N PRO A 73 34.45 -25.18 0.83
CA PRO A 73 35.35 -24.07 1.07
C PRO A 73 36.53 -24.56 1.92
N ARG A 74 37.76 -24.49 1.40
CA ARG A 74 38.99 -24.75 2.18
C ARG A 74 39.01 -23.83 3.40
N ILE A 75 38.67 -24.38 4.56
CA ILE A 75 38.80 -23.69 5.84
C ILE A 75 40.29 -23.55 6.12
N ARG A 76 40.81 -22.31 6.04
CA ARG A 76 42.15 -22.00 6.55
C ARG A 76 42.14 -22.20 8.06
N THR A 77 42.84 -23.24 8.53
CA THR A 77 42.97 -23.52 9.95
C THR A 77 43.95 -22.54 10.61
N ASP A 78 43.79 -22.32 11.91
CA ASP A 78 44.53 -21.31 12.68
C ASP A 78 46.05 -21.56 12.80
N ALA A 79 46.55 -22.70 12.30
CA ALA A 79 47.98 -23.00 12.24
C ALA A 79 48.77 -22.02 11.35
N GLU A 80 48.14 -21.43 10.33
CA GLU A 80 48.80 -20.45 9.43
C GLU A 80 48.93 -19.03 10.03
N ARG A 81 48.17 -18.74 11.09
CA ARG A 81 48.22 -17.43 11.77
C ARG A 81 49.49 -17.27 12.62
N ASN A 82 50.08 -18.37 13.10
CA ASN A 82 51.20 -18.35 14.04
C ASN A 82 52.59 -18.44 13.37
N LYS A 83 52.74 -17.91 12.15
CA LYS A 83 54.06 -17.67 11.51
C LYS A 83 54.43 -16.19 11.35
N ARG A 84 53.50 -15.26 11.63
CA ARG A 84 53.76 -13.81 11.60
C ARG A 84 54.04 -13.16 12.97
N LYS A 85 54.02 -13.93 14.07
CA LYS A 85 54.29 -13.43 15.43
C LYS A 85 55.68 -13.81 15.98
N ARG A 86 56.69 -14.03 15.12
CA ARG A 86 58.07 -14.35 15.56
C ARG A 86 59.18 -13.53 14.89
N ASN A 87 58.84 -12.47 14.16
CA ASN A 87 59.82 -11.64 13.42
C ASN A 87 59.64 -10.13 13.63
N THR A 88 59.01 -9.72 14.73
CA THR A 88 58.97 -8.32 15.19
C THR A 88 59.41 -8.23 16.65
N THR A 89 60.64 -8.66 16.92
CA THR A 89 61.38 -8.30 18.13
C THR A 89 62.86 -8.31 17.80
N SER A 90 63.34 -7.19 17.24
CA SER A 90 64.60 -6.54 17.58
C SER A 90 64.64 -5.16 16.92
#